data_AF-A0AA46S831-F1
#
_entry.id   AF-A0AA46S831-F1
#
_cell.length_a   1.000
_cell.length_b   1.000
_cell.length_c   1.000
_cell.angle_alpha   90.00
_cell.angle_beta   90.00
_cell.angle_gamma   90.00
#
_symmetry.space_group_name_H-M   'P 1'
#
loop_
_entity.id
_entity.type
_entity.pdbx_description
1 polymer ?
#
loop_
_entity_poly.entity_id
_entity_poly.type
_entity_poly.pdbx_seq_one_letter_code
_entity_poly.pdbx_strand_id
1 'polypeptide(L)'
;MNPIQQIQDALNHPPLQSYQPDLQSNPNRKTRLSRKTTAKSKRNNSTAKRLAKTTQMNYQQWLEVRKQGIGSSDAATACGLNPYMSMLELWMIKTGRMQQNIEDESSGYAPLYWGKQLEPLIAEFYSLHTNSKVRRVNAVLQHPDQDKHFMLANLDYAVVGSDQVQILECKSVGEHGAKLWRDGVPLYVLCQVQHQLAVTGKQAAHICVLICGHQTKIYKVIRNESVINHLINAERHFWECVEQDRPPSVDASESAAKALQLLYPEHVPLQTEDLTENPSANQMFRQLLQAKQQIDAHQQSFDELKHQLQMLMKESERAIFLEGSVTWKRAKDSTTLDSKALLKQHPELLQQFPQTKLGTRRFNIYAHGD
;
A
#
# COMPACT_ATOMS: atom_id res chain seq x y z
N MET A 1 -11.25 -8.65 -18.73
CA MET A 1 -10.24 -8.93 -17.68
C MET A 1 -10.25 -7.75 -16.72
N ASN A 2 -10.07 -8.00 -15.43
CA ASN A 2 -9.95 -6.95 -14.42
C ASN A 2 -8.67 -6.12 -14.71
N PRO A 3 -8.73 -4.77 -14.82
CA PRO A 3 -7.55 -3.92 -15.02
C PRO A 3 -6.42 -4.19 -14.02
N ILE A 4 -6.79 -4.56 -12.79
CA ILE A 4 -5.87 -4.96 -11.71
C ILE A 4 -5.06 -6.20 -12.11
N GLN A 5 -5.73 -7.21 -12.68
CA GLN A 5 -5.11 -8.43 -13.16
C GLN A 5 -4.14 -8.13 -14.33
N GLN A 6 -4.51 -7.22 -15.23
CA GLN A 6 -3.66 -6.83 -16.35
C GLN A 6 -2.37 -6.12 -15.88
N ILE A 7 -2.45 -5.26 -14.86
CA ILE A 7 -1.28 -4.63 -14.25
C ILE A 7 -0.39 -5.68 -13.59
N GLN A 8 -0.98 -6.59 -12.81
CA GLN A 8 -0.27 -7.70 -12.15
C GLN A 8 0.44 -8.60 -13.16
N ASP A 9 -0.28 -9.07 -14.18
CA ASP A 9 0.27 -9.95 -15.21
C ASP A 9 1.39 -9.24 -16.01
N ALA A 10 1.21 -7.96 -16.36
CA ALA A 10 2.21 -7.19 -17.07
C ALA A 10 3.47 -6.86 -16.25
N LEU A 11 3.33 -6.77 -14.91
CA LEU A 11 4.46 -6.55 -13.99
C LEU A 11 5.14 -7.84 -13.54
N ASN A 12 4.46 -8.98 -13.60
CA ASN A 12 5.02 -10.30 -13.32
C ASN A 12 5.83 -10.89 -14.49
N HIS A 13 5.74 -10.30 -15.70
CA HIS A 13 6.37 -10.81 -16.93
C HIS A 13 7.53 -10.01 -17.57
N PRO A 14 8.13 -8.96 -17.00
CA PRO A 14 9.48 -8.54 -17.38
C PRO A 14 10.54 -9.21 -16.48
N PRO A 15 11.74 -9.52 -16.97
CA PRO A 15 12.82 -9.96 -16.10
C PRO A 15 13.24 -8.80 -15.19
N LEU A 16 12.83 -8.81 -13.93
CA LEU A 16 13.39 -7.94 -12.89
C LEU A 16 14.85 -8.38 -12.68
N GLN A 17 15.77 -7.78 -13.43
CA GLN A 17 17.18 -8.06 -13.26
C GLN A 17 17.66 -7.33 -12.01
N SER A 18 18.15 -8.08 -11.02
CA SER A 18 19.00 -7.51 -9.98
C SER A 18 20.14 -6.77 -10.66
N TYR A 19 20.36 -5.50 -10.30
CA TYR A 19 21.53 -4.79 -10.83
C TYR A 19 22.77 -5.47 -10.25
N GLN A 20 23.55 -6.13 -11.10
CA GLN A 20 24.89 -6.55 -10.75
C GLN A 20 25.85 -5.45 -11.22
N PRO A 21 26.67 -4.88 -10.34
CA PRO A 21 27.69 -3.95 -10.75
C PRO A 21 28.65 -4.63 -11.72
N ASP A 22 28.93 -3.99 -12.85
CA ASP A 22 29.95 -4.45 -13.79
C ASP A 22 31.33 -4.20 -13.18
N LEU A 23 31.77 -5.13 -12.34
CA LEU A 23 33.07 -5.13 -11.67
C LEU A 23 34.27 -5.24 -12.65
N GLN A 24 34.02 -5.37 -13.96
CA GLN A 24 35.05 -5.52 -14.99
C GLN A 24 35.18 -4.31 -15.93
N SER A 25 34.40 -3.24 -15.73
CA SER A 25 34.50 -2.04 -16.57
C SER A 25 35.71 -1.16 -16.17
N ASN A 26 36.87 -1.51 -16.73
CA ASN A 26 38.11 -0.74 -16.64
C ASN A 26 37.89 0.68 -17.22
N PRO A 27 38.10 1.78 -16.47
CA PRO A 27 37.73 3.15 -16.89
C PRO A 27 38.51 3.71 -18.10
N ASN A 28 39.43 2.93 -18.69
CA ASN A 28 40.30 3.37 -19.80
C ASN A 28 39.97 2.80 -21.19
N ARG A 29 38.84 2.12 -21.40
CA ARG A 29 38.48 1.63 -22.74
C ARG A 29 37.60 2.63 -23.51
N LYS A 30 38.22 3.58 -24.22
CA LYS A 30 37.54 4.38 -25.26
C LYS A 30 37.19 3.48 -26.45
N THR A 31 36.02 2.84 -26.45
CA THR A 31 35.45 2.21 -27.64
C THR A 31 34.66 3.24 -28.45
N ARG A 32 35.27 3.67 -29.55
CA ARG A 32 34.67 4.49 -30.60
C ARG A 32 33.67 3.63 -31.38
N LEU A 33 32.38 3.73 -31.06
CA LEU A 33 31.29 3.11 -31.82
C LEU A 33 30.61 4.14 -32.73
N SER A 34 30.39 3.72 -33.98
CA SER A 34 29.95 4.55 -35.10
C SER A 34 28.53 5.07 -34.94
N ARG A 35 28.33 6.34 -35.33
CA ARG A 35 27.02 6.96 -35.51
C ARG A 35 26.26 6.22 -36.62
N LYS A 36 25.32 5.35 -36.25
CA LYS A 36 24.20 4.99 -37.15
C LYS A 36 23.08 6.00 -36.94
N THR A 37 22.75 6.73 -38.00
CA THR A 37 21.60 7.63 -38.08
C THR A 37 20.32 6.82 -38.06
N THR A 38 19.67 6.74 -36.91
CA THR A 38 18.28 6.27 -36.80
C THR A 38 17.33 7.46 -36.98
N ALA A 39 16.27 7.21 -37.77
CA ALA A 39 15.28 8.18 -38.17
C ALA A 39 14.66 8.91 -36.97
N LYS A 40 14.53 10.24 -37.08
CA LYS A 40 13.82 11.09 -36.12
C LYS A 40 12.32 10.76 -36.15
N SER A 41 11.90 9.82 -35.30
CA SER A 41 10.53 9.83 -34.79
C SER A 41 10.35 11.12 -33.98
N LYS A 42 9.32 11.91 -34.30
CA LYS A 42 8.91 13.10 -33.53
C LYS A 42 8.55 12.66 -32.11
N ARG A 43 9.54 12.59 -31.21
CA ARG A 43 9.29 12.48 -29.76
C ARG A 43 8.76 13.82 -29.30
N ASN A 44 7.49 13.87 -28.90
CA ASN A 44 6.97 14.96 -28.10
C ASN A 44 7.79 14.98 -26.80
N ASN A 45 8.76 15.88 -26.73
CA ASN A 45 9.60 16.12 -25.56
C ASN A 45 8.78 16.93 -24.55
N SER A 46 7.71 16.36 -24.01
CA SER A 46 6.95 17.00 -22.95
C SER A 46 7.64 16.69 -21.62
N THR A 47 8.47 17.63 -21.15
CA THR A 47 9.09 17.54 -19.83
C THR A 47 8.04 17.80 -18.75
N ALA A 48 8.06 17.04 -17.65
CA ALA A 48 7.17 17.26 -16.52
C ALA A 48 7.13 18.72 -16.05
N LYS A 49 5.94 19.20 -15.76
CA LYS A 49 5.71 20.53 -15.17
C LYS A 49 6.17 20.52 -13.72
N ARG A 50 6.84 21.57 -13.26
CA ARG A 50 7.14 21.77 -11.83
C ARG A 50 5.96 22.49 -11.21
N LEU A 51 5.05 21.74 -10.58
CA LEU A 51 3.83 22.26 -9.97
C LEU A 51 4.15 23.14 -8.75
N ALA A 52 5.03 22.67 -7.88
CA ALA A 52 5.43 23.41 -6.68
C ALA A 52 6.86 23.07 -6.24
N LYS A 53 7.55 24.04 -5.62
CA LYS A 53 8.85 23.81 -4.95
C LYS A 53 8.62 23.31 -3.53
N THR A 54 9.45 22.38 -3.05
CA THR A 54 9.28 21.78 -1.70
C THR A 54 10.24 22.31 -0.64
N THR A 55 11.26 23.10 -1.00
CA THR A 55 12.35 23.53 -0.09
C THR A 55 11.91 24.40 1.09
N GLN A 56 10.75 25.05 1.02
CA GLN A 56 10.21 25.95 2.07
C GLN A 56 8.75 25.63 2.39
N MET A 57 8.29 24.45 1.98
CA MET A 57 6.91 24.03 2.15
C MET A 57 6.75 23.39 3.51
N ASN A 58 5.81 23.89 4.32
CA ASN A 58 5.45 23.20 5.56
C ASN A 58 4.60 21.95 5.24
N TYR A 59 4.40 21.11 6.25
CA TYR A 59 3.69 19.84 6.08
C TYR A 59 2.25 20.03 5.55
N GLN A 60 1.51 21.00 6.06
CA GLN A 60 0.14 21.28 5.62
C GLN A 60 0.08 21.74 4.16
N GLN A 61 0.96 22.66 3.76
CA GLN A 61 1.07 23.11 2.36
C GLN A 61 1.43 21.94 1.43
N TRP A 62 2.29 21.02 1.90
CA TRP A 62 2.64 19.82 1.16
C TRP A 62 1.45 18.88 0.97
N LEU A 63 0.66 18.67 2.02
CA LEU A 63 -0.59 17.91 1.92
C LEU A 63 -1.58 18.56 0.95
N GLU A 64 -1.76 19.89 1.01
CA GLU A 64 -2.68 20.59 0.11
C GLU A 64 -2.26 20.48 -1.36
N VAL A 65 -0.97 20.56 -1.68
CA VAL A 65 -0.50 20.30 -3.06
C VAL A 65 -0.76 18.85 -3.46
N ARG A 66 -0.53 17.90 -2.56
CA ARG A 66 -0.78 16.48 -2.82
C ARG A 66 -2.26 16.10 -2.93
N LYS A 67 -3.17 16.91 -2.39
CA LYS A 67 -4.61 16.72 -2.59
C LYS A 67 -5.05 17.09 -4.00
N GLN A 68 -4.26 17.82 -4.77
CA GLN A 68 -4.58 18.23 -6.15
C GLN A 68 -4.38 17.12 -7.19
N GLY A 69 -3.92 15.94 -6.78
CA GLY A 69 -3.69 14.82 -7.69
C GLY A 69 -3.33 13.52 -6.98
N ILE A 70 -3.02 12.50 -7.76
CA ILE A 70 -2.52 11.20 -7.33
C ILE A 70 -0.99 11.29 -7.29
N GLY A 71 -0.41 11.14 -6.09
CA GLY A 71 1.04 11.04 -5.95
C GLY A 71 1.56 9.67 -6.39
N SER A 72 2.84 9.58 -6.74
CA SER A 72 3.45 8.29 -7.10
C SER A 72 3.30 7.20 -6.01
N SER A 73 3.34 7.56 -4.73
CA SER A 73 3.07 6.63 -3.61
C SER A 73 1.61 6.17 -3.54
N ASP A 74 0.69 6.96 -4.09
CA ASP A 74 -0.75 6.71 -4.07
C ASP A 74 -1.17 5.83 -5.27
N ALA A 75 -0.33 5.74 -6.31
CA ALA A 75 -0.59 5.03 -7.56
C ALA A 75 -1.10 3.59 -7.34
N ALA A 76 -0.39 2.80 -6.52
CA ALA A 76 -0.79 1.44 -6.21
C ALA A 76 -2.16 1.39 -5.50
N THR A 77 -2.44 2.34 -4.60
CA THR A 77 -3.72 2.42 -3.90
C THR A 77 -4.84 2.81 -4.84
N ALA A 78 -4.62 3.81 -5.70
CA ALA A 78 -5.58 4.24 -6.73
C ALA A 78 -5.92 3.11 -7.72
N CYS A 79 -5.04 2.13 -7.88
CA CYS A 79 -5.27 0.93 -8.68
C CYS A 79 -5.81 -0.28 -7.87
N GLY A 80 -6.02 -0.16 -6.55
CA GLY A 80 -6.45 -1.30 -5.70
C GLY A 80 -5.38 -2.39 -5.51
N LEU A 81 -4.10 -2.03 -5.64
CA LEU A 81 -2.94 -2.94 -5.58
C LEU A 81 -2.06 -2.73 -4.34
N ASN A 82 -2.45 -1.83 -3.44
CA ASN A 82 -1.70 -1.54 -2.23
C ASN A 82 -2.12 -2.48 -1.08
N PRO A 83 -1.19 -3.22 -0.45
CA PRO A 83 -1.52 -4.14 0.64
C PRO A 83 -1.90 -3.44 1.96
N TYR A 84 -1.67 -2.13 2.07
CA TYR A 84 -1.84 -1.37 3.32
C TYR A 84 -3.03 -0.41 3.30
N MET A 85 -3.44 0.07 2.12
CA MET A 85 -4.45 1.12 1.98
C MET A 85 -5.39 0.80 0.82
N SER A 86 -6.69 0.89 1.06
CA SER A 86 -7.76 0.69 0.07
C SER A 86 -8.01 1.94 -0.78
N MET A 87 -8.63 1.77 -1.94
CA MET A 87 -9.10 2.89 -2.77
C MET A 87 -10.07 3.80 -1.99
N LEU A 88 -10.94 3.22 -1.16
CA LEU A 88 -11.91 3.98 -0.37
C LEU A 88 -11.22 4.91 0.64
N GLU A 89 -10.21 4.42 1.36
CA GLU A 89 -9.44 5.23 2.29
C GLU A 89 -8.74 6.39 1.57
N LEU A 90 -8.09 6.12 0.43
CA LEU A 90 -7.45 7.17 -0.37
C LEU A 90 -8.46 8.19 -0.88
N TRP A 91 -9.65 7.76 -1.33
CA TRP A 91 -10.70 8.68 -1.75
C TRP A 91 -11.16 9.59 -0.60
N MET A 92 -11.32 9.05 0.61
CA MET A 92 -11.65 9.87 1.79
C MET A 92 -10.54 10.87 2.11
N ILE A 93 -9.26 10.50 1.92
CA ILE A 93 -8.12 11.42 2.08
C ILE A 93 -8.16 12.53 1.03
N LYS A 94 -8.36 12.19 -0.25
CA LYS A 94 -8.37 13.15 -1.36
C LYS A 94 -9.56 14.10 -1.32
N THR A 95 -10.70 13.65 -0.80
CA THR A 95 -11.89 14.48 -0.60
C THR A 95 -11.94 15.20 0.75
N GLY A 96 -10.92 15.04 1.60
CA GLY A 96 -10.81 15.74 2.88
C GLY A 96 -11.70 15.20 4.01
N ARG A 97 -12.36 14.05 3.81
CA ARG A 97 -13.15 13.34 4.84
C ARG A 97 -12.29 12.60 5.86
N MET A 98 -11.06 12.28 5.49
CA MET A 98 -10.08 11.64 6.36
C MET A 98 -8.77 12.43 6.30
N GLN A 99 -8.17 12.69 7.46
CA GLN A 99 -6.79 13.16 7.50
C GLN A 99 -5.85 11.98 7.41
N GLN A 100 -4.80 12.12 6.60
CA GLN A 100 -3.73 11.14 6.58
C GLN A 100 -2.94 11.27 7.89
N ASN A 101 -3.23 10.40 8.86
CA ASN A 101 -2.51 10.34 10.12
C ASN A 101 -1.08 9.85 9.85
N ILE A 102 -0.13 10.77 9.75
CA ILE A 102 1.30 10.46 9.59
C ILE A 102 2.01 10.30 10.94
N GLU A 103 1.34 10.62 12.05
CA GLU A 103 1.95 10.64 13.37
C GLU A 103 1.32 9.60 14.28
N ASP A 104 2.11 8.57 14.59
CA ASP A 104 2.19 8.06 15.95
C ASP A 104 3.66 8.08 16.37
N GLU A 105 4.19 9.29 16.63
CA GLU A 105 5.55 9.48 17.17
C GLU A 105 5.68 8.94 18.60
N SER A 106 4.58 8.48 19.22
CA SER A 106 4.50 8.21 20.65
C SER A 106 4.97 6.83 21.12
N SER A 107 5.65 6.03 20.28
CA SER A 107 6.04 4.66 20.66
C SER A 107 7.35 4.13 20.05
N GLY A 108 8.21 4.99 19.51
CA GLY A 108 9.49 4.57 18.89
C GLY A 108 9.33 3.83 17.54
N TYR A 109 8.10 3.50 17.14
CA TYR A 109 7.75 2.98 15.82
C TYR A 109 7.39 4.12 14.89
N ALA A 110 8.39 4.68 14.21
CA ALA A 110 8.20 5.80 13.28
C ALA A 110 8.77 5.51 11.88
N PRO A 111 8.12 4.64 11.07
CA PRO A 111 8.64 4.24 9.75
C PRO A 111 8.90 5.41 8.80
N LEU A 112 8.02 6.42 8.81
CA LEU A 112 8.17 7.61 7.95
C LEU A 112 9.32 8.51 8.38
N TYR A 113 9.49 8.70 9.70
CA TYR A 113 10.65 9.41 10.26
C TYR A 113 11.95 8.71 9.87
N TRP A 114 12.08 7.41 10.17
CA TRP A 114 13.29 6.65 9.86
C TRP A 114 13.55 6.56 8.37
N GLY A 115 12.51 6.42 7.54
CA GLY A 115 12.65 6.48 6.09
C GLY A 115 13.30 7.78 5.61
N LYS A 116 12.82 8.92 6.10
CA LYS A 116 13.38 10.24 5.77
C LYS A 116 14.82 10.41 6.27
N GLN A 117 15.15 9.90 7.46
CA GLN A 117 16.51 9.99 8.01
C GLN A 117 17.50 9.08 7.30
N LEU A 118 17.07 7.90 6.86
CA LEU A 118 17.92 6.91 6.18
C LEU A 118 18.08 7.18 4.68
N GLU A 119 17.15 7.89 4.05
CA GLU A 119 17.16 8.21 2.62
C GLU A 119 18.52 8.78 2.12
N PRO A 120 19.17 9.76 2.79
CA PRO A 120 20.48 10.26 2.36
C PRO A 120 21.59 9.19 2.39
N LEU A 121 21.59 8.32 3.41
CA LEU A 121 22.59 7.25 3.55
C LEU A 121 22.40 6.18 2.48
N ILE A 122 21.15 5.86 2.13
CA ILE A 122 20.82 4.95 1.03
C ILE A 122 21.28 5.54 -0.31
N ALA A 123 21.09 6.85 -0.52
CA ALA A 123 21.55 7.54 -1.72
C ALA A 123 23.09 7.60 -1.81
N GLU A 124 23.78 7.79 -0.69
CA GLU A 124 25.24 7.74 -0.62
C GLU A 124 25.77 6.34 -0.95
N PHE A 125 25.21 5.30 -0.33
CA PHE A 125 25.51 3.91 -0.66
C PHE A 125 25.32 3.64 -2.16
N TYR A 126 24.19 4.08 -2.71
CA TYR A 126 23.90 3.94 -4.14
C TYR A 126 24.98 4.60 -5.01
N SER A 127 25.37 5.83 -4.70
CA SER A 127 26.40 6.56 -5.44
C SER A 127 27.76 5.87 -5.38
N LEU A 128 28.15 5.36 -4.21
CA LEU A 128 29.40 4.61 -4.03
C LEU A 128 29.44 3.34 -4.88
N HIS A 129 28.33 2.59 -4.94
CA HIS A 129 28.29 1.28 -5.61
C HIS A 129 28.05 1.35 -7.12
N THR A 130 27.41 2.42 -7.60
CA THR A 130 27.07 2.59 -9.03
C THR A 130 27.94 3.63 -9.74
N ASN A 131 28.84 4.31 -9.01
CA ASN A 131 29.64 5.45 -9.47
C ASN A 131 28.78 6.56 -10.12
N SER A 132 27.50 6.63 -9.76
CA SER A 132 26.54 7.59 -10.32
C SER A 132 26.33 8.75 -9.35
N LYS A 133 26.37 9.98 -9.86
CA LYS A 133 26.02 11.18 -9.07
C LYS A 133 24.51 11.35 -9.02
N VAL A 134 23.98 11.69 -7.85
CA VAL A 134 22.54 11.93 -7.64
C VAL A 134 22.30 13.33 -7.12
N ARG A 135 21.15 13.93 -7.46
CA ARG A 135 20.70 15.21 -6.93
C ARG A 135 19.26 15.12 -6.42
N ARG A 136 18.95 15.78 -5.32
CA ARG A 136 17.57 15.89 -4.83
C ARG A 136 16.69 16.64 -5.82
N VAL A 137 15.44 16.21 -5.94
CA VAL A 137 14.42 16.90 -6.73
C VAL A 137 13.44 17.57 -5.78
N ASN A 138 13.75 18.80 -5.38
CA ASN A 138 12.92 19.55 -4.42
C ASN A 138 11.69 20.20 -5.10
N ALA A 139 10.89 19.40 -5.79
CA ALA A 139 9.65 19.84 -6.41
C ALA A 139 8.61 18.71 -6.49
N VAL A 140 7.34 19.10 -6.42
CA VAL A 140 6.24 18.27 -6.92
C VAL A 140 6.20 18.45 -8.44
N LEU A 141 6.37 17.34 -9.16
CA LEU A 141 6.26 17.28 -10.60
C LEU A 141 4.83 16.89 -10.98
N GLN A 142 4.35 17.37 -12.12
CA GLN A 142 3.05 17.06 -12.68
C GLN A 142 3.22 16.60 -14.14
N HIS A 143 2.40 15.63 -14.54
CA HIS A 143 2.39 15.17 -15.93
C HIS A 143 2.14 16.35 -16.89
N PRO A 144 2.87 16.47 -17.99
CA PRO A 144 2.77 17.65 -18.86
C PRO A 144 1.45 17.72 -19.63
N ASP A 145 0.88 16.58 -20.04
CA ASP A 145 -0.39 16.53 -20.76
C ASP A 145 -1.57 16.97 -19.88
N GLN A 146 -2.50 17.73 -20.46
CA GLN A 146 -3.63 18.33 -19.75
C GLN A 146 -4.64 17.28 -19.25
N ASP A 147 -4.85 16.20 -20.01
CA ASP A 147 -5.75 15.10 -19.64
C ASP A 147 -5.23 14.29 -18.45
N LYS A 148 -3.92 14.38 -18.15
CA LYS A 148 -3.22 13.66 -17.08
C LYS A 148 -2.72 14.58 -15.96
N HIS A 149 -3.24 15.81 -15.87
CA HIS A 149 -2.81 16.80 -14.87
C HIS A 149 -2.96 16.30 -13.41
N PHE A 150 -3.82 15.31 -13.19
CA PHE A 150 -4.00 14.67 -11.89
C PHE A 150 -2.81 13.80 -11.46
N MET A 151 -1.88 13.44 -12.34
CA MET A 151 -0.72 12.62 -11.98
C MET A 151 0.43 13.49 -11.46
N LEU A 152 0.83 13.26 -10.21
CA LEU A 152 1.87 13.99 -9.49
C LEU A 152 3.00 13.07 -9.05
N ALA A 153 4.24 13.53 -9.15
CA ALA A 153 5.40 12.78 -8.69
C ALA A 153 6.32 13.63 -7.81
N ASN A 154 6.67 13.09 -6.65
CA ASN A 154 7.83 13.51 -5.89
C ASN A 154 8.93 12.46 -6.11
N LEU A 155 10.09 12.90 -6.59
CA LEU A 155 11.25 12.02 -6.74
C LEU A 155 12.20 12.27 -5.57
N ASP A 156 12.76 11.21 -5.00
CA ASP A 156 13.82 11.36 -3.99
C ASP A 156 15.04 12.00 -4.68
N TYR A 157 15.53 11.36 -5.75
CA TYR A 157 16.70 11.83 -6.48
C TYR A 157 16.60 11.64 -8.00
N ALA A 158 17.24 12.54 -8.74
CA ALA A 158 17.58 12.37 -10.14
C ALA A 158 19.03 11.94 -10.29
N VAL A 159 19.27 10.88 -11.06
CA VAL A 159 20.61 10.43 -11.44
C VAL A 159 21.17 11.35 -12.52
N VAL A 160 22.41 11.80 -12.39
CA VAL A 160 23.07 12.76 -13.27
C VAL A 160 24.17 12.09 -14.08
N GLY A 161 24.21 12.36 -15.39
CA GLY A 161 25.27 11.87 -16.28
C GLY A 161 25.14 10.41 -16.68
N SER A 162 23.98 9.78 -16.46
CA SER A 162 23.68 8.42 -16.92
C SER A 162 22.52 8.43 -17.91
N ASP A 163 22.76 7.91 -19.12
CA ASP A 163 21.71 7.70 -20.12
C ASP A 163 20.87 6.46 -19.82
N GLN A 164 21.39 5.55 -18.98
CA GLN A 164 20.75 4.27 -18.70
C GLN A 164 19.72 4.32 -17.58
N VAL A 165 19.81 5.31 -16.68
CA VAL A 165 18.99 5.45 -15.46
C VAL A 165 18.90 6.93 -15.12
N GLN A 166 17.69 7.44 -14.87
CA GLN A 166 17.47 8.87 -14.63
C GLN A 166 16.76 9.20 -13.30
N ILE A 167 16.26 8.21 -12.58
CA ILE A 167 15.59 8.34 -11.28
C ILE A 167 16.23 7.37 -10.28
N LEU A 168 16.36 7.80 -9.03
CA LEU A 168 16.62 6.93 -7.90
C LEU A 168 15.46 7.08 -6.90
N GLU A 169 14.84 5.95 -6.58
CA GLU A 169 13.85 5.78 -5.51
C GLU A 169 14.54 5.03 -4.34
N CYS A 170 14.55 5.62 -3.16
CA CYS A 170 15.14 5.05 -1.96
C CYS A 170 14.04 4.44 -1.08
N LYS A 171 14.26 3.22 -0.56
CA LYS A 171 13.35 2.57 0.39
C LYS A 171 14.11 2.08 1.61
N SER A 172 13.54 2.29 2.79
CA SER A 172 13.96 1.61 4.02
C SER A 172 12.84 0.68 4.48
N VAL A 173 13.16 -0.57 4.79
CA VAL A 173 12.14 -1.58 5.08
C VAL A 173 12.52 -2.31 6.36
N GLY A 174 11.62 -2.31 7.35
CA GLY A 174 11.78 -3.07 8.59
C GLY A 174 11.42 -4.55 8.45
N GLU A 175 11.51 -5.28 9.56
CA GLU A 175 11.28 -6.74 9.62
C GLU A 175 9.94 -7.18 9.01
N HIS A 176 8.85 -6.49 9.37
CA HIS A 176 7.51 -6.83 8.88
C HIS A 176 7.37 -6.68 7.35
N GLY A 177 8.05 -5.70 6.76
CA GLY A 177 8.02 -5.45 5.32
C GLY A 177 8.99 -6.32 4.53
N ALA A 178 10.06 -6.82 5.15
CA ALA A 178 11.12 -7.58 4.48
C ALA A 178 10.59 -8.82 3.75
N LYS A 179 9.51 -9.44 4.27
CA LYS A 179 8.87 -10.63 3.67
C LYS A 179 8.36 -10.37 2.25
N LEU A 180 7.96 -9.14 1.92
CA LEU A 180 7.48 -8.76 0.59
C LEU A 180 8.61 -8.62 -0.43
N TRP A 181 9.85 -8.49 0.03
CA TRP A 181 11.04 -8.29 -0.81
C TRP A 181 11.80 -9.58 -1.09
N ARG A 182 11.27 -10.73 -0.66
CA ARG A 182 11.92 -12.05 -0.86
C ARG A 182 12.12 -12.37 -2.33
N ASP A 183 11.09 -12.12 -3.13
CA ASP A 183 11.06 -12.47 -4.56
C ASP A 183 11.37 -11.27 -5.48
N GLY A 184 11.90 -10.17 -4.92
CA GLY A 184 12.27 -8.97 -5.67
C GLY A 184 11.53 -7.72 -5.19
N VAL A 185 11.25 -6.81 -6.11
CA VAL A 185 10.58 -5.54 -5.79
C VAL A 185 9.07 -5.79 -5.64
N PRO A 186 8.44 -5.40 -4.52
CA PRO A 186 7.00 -5.52 -4.34
C PRO A 186 6.22 -4.74 -5.40
N LEU A 187 5.06 -5.27 -5.77
CA LEU A 187 4.20 -4.71 -6.83
C LEU A 187 3.84 -3.23 -6.60
N TYR A 188 3.52 -2.85 -5.35
CA TYR A 188 3.14 -1.46 -5.03
C TYR A 188 4.31 -0.48 -5.26
N VAL A 189 5.55 -0.91 -5.05
CA VAL A 189 6.76 -0.11 -5.33
C VAL A 189 7.00 -0.03 -6.84
N LEU A 190 6.77 -1.12 -7.58
CA LEU A 190 6.84 -1.10 -9.05
C LEU A 190 5.82 -0.15 -9.65
N CYS A 191 4.59 -0.14 -9.15
CA CYS A 191 3.55 0.81 -9.57
C CYS A 191 4.01 2.26 -9.32
N GLN A 192 4.55 2.54 -8.13
CA GLN A 192 5.09 3.86 -7.80
C GLN A 192 6.17 4.31 -8.80
N VAL A 193 7.11 3.43 -9.12
CA VAL A 193 8.22 3.79 -10.02
C VAL A 193 7.76 3.92 -11.47
N GLN A 194 6.87 3.04 -11.95
CA GLN A 194 6.28 3.20 -13.29
C GLN A 194 5.47 4.49 -13.41
N HIS A 195 4.73 4.87 -12.35
CA HIS A 195 4.05 6.18 -12.28
C HIS A 195 5.05 7.35 -12.37
N GLN A 196 6.16 7.31 -11.62
CA GLN A 196 7.20 8.34 -11.72
C GLN A 196 7.78 8.44 -13.14
N LEU A 197 8.02 7.30 -13.79
CA LEU A 197 8.47 7.26 -15.18
C LEU A 197 7.41 7.86 -16.11
N ALA A 198 6.12 7.54 -15.92
CA ALA A 198 4.99 8.11 -16.64
C ALA A 198 4.97 9.64 -16.56
N VAL A 199 4.94 10.21 -15.34
CA VAL A 199 4.91 11.66 -15.09
C VAL A 199 6.12 12.38 -15.69
N THR A 200 7.31 11.78 -15.60
CA THR A 200 8.57 12.46 -15.95
C THR A 200 9.01 12.29 -17.40
N GLY A 201 8.45 11.31 -18.12
CA GLY A 201 8.93 10.90 -19.44
C GLY A 201 10.32 10.26 -19.42
N LYS A 202 10.83 9.85 -18.26
CA LYS A 202 12.13 9.18 -18.12
C LYS A 202 12.02 7.70 -18.49
N GLN A 203 13.13 7.09 -18.89
CA GLN A 203 13.13 5.73 -19.45
C GLN A 203 13.47 4.64 -18.43
N ALA A 204 14.16 4.97 -17.34
CA ALA A 204 14.52 3.99 -16.33
C ALA A 204 14.80 4.63 -14.96
N ALA A 205 14.56 3.84 -13.94
CA ALA A 205 14.77 4.17 -12.54
C ALA A 205 15.54 3.05 -11.84
N HIS A 206 16.31 3.41 -10.82
CA HIS A 206 16.82 2.47 -9.84
C HIS A 206 16.02 2.57 -8.55
N ILE A 207 15.75 1.42 -7.95
CA ILE A 207 15.24 1.31 -6.58
C ILE A 207 16.41 0.84 -5.72
N CYS A 208 16.81 1.64 -4.75
CA CYS A 208 17.80 1.26 -3.74
C CYS A 208 17.08 1.03 -2.42
N VAL A 209 17.07 -0.20 -1.93
CA VAL A 209 16.36 -0.58 -0.71
C VAL A 209 17.32 -1.03 0.38
N LEU A 210 17.18 -0.48 1.59
CA LEU A 210 17.82 -0.95 2.82
C LEU A 210 16.82 -1.81 3.61
N ILE A 211 17.07 -3.11 3.67
CA ILE A 211 16.25 -4.12 4.34
C ILE A 211 16.82 -4.40 5.72
N CYS A 212 15.97 -4.27 6.75
CA CYS A 212 16.26 -4.51 8.16
C CYS A 212 17.54 -3.84 8.66
N GLY A 213 17.90 -2.68 8.09
CA GLY A 213 19.07 -1.88 8.49
C GLY A 213 20.44 -2.48 8.15
N HIS A 214 20.52 -3.63 7.49
CA HIS A 214 21.81 -4.33 7.27
C HIS A 214 22.02 -4.87 5.86
N GLN A 215 20.97 -4.99 5.05
CA GLN A 215 21.08 -5.51 3.68
C GLN A 215 20.58 -4.50 2.67
N THR A 216 21.46 -4.01 1.78
CA THR A 216 21.07 -3.11 0.69
C THR A 216 20.98 -3.85 -0.64
N LYS A 217 19.93 -3.59 -1.42
CA LYS A 217 19.76 -4.14 -2.78
C LYS A 217 19.41 -3.02 -3.77
N ILE A 218 19.89 -3.15 -5.00
CA ILE A 218 19.59 -2.22 -6.09
C ILE A 218 18.88 -2.98 -7.22
N TYR A 219 17.73 -2.46 -7.62
CA TYR A 219 16.92 -3.01 -8.72
C TYR A 219 16.77 -1.98 -9.82
N LYS A 220 16.81 -2.44 -11.07
CA LYS A 220 16.54 -1.59 -12.23
C LYS A 220 15.13 -1.81 -12.75
N VAL A 221 14.39 -0.71 -12.90
CA VAL A 221 13.06 -0.69 -13.48
C VAL A 221 13.11 0.09 -14.78
N ILE A 222 12.71 -0.56 -15.87
CA ILE A 222 12.61 0.06 -17.19
C ILE A 222 11.17 0.49 -17.42
N ARG A 223 11.00 1.66 -18.03
CA ARG A 223 9.70 2.18 -18.45
C ARG A 223 8.97 1.14 -19.30
N ASN A 224 7.77 0.76 -18.87
CA ASN A 224 6.90 -0.16 -19.59
C ASN A 224 5.60 0.55 -19.96
N GLU A 225 5.45 0.90 -21.24
CA GLU A 225 4.27 1.63 -21.72
C GLU A 225 2.96 0.86 -21.51
N SER A 226 2.98 -0.47 -21.59
CA SER A 226 1.79 -1.29 -21.35
C SER A 226 1.33 -1.14 -19.90
N VAL A 227 2.25 -1.28 -18.95
CA VAL A 227 1.94 -1.07 -17.52
C VAL A 227 1.51 0.37 -17.26
N ILE A 228 2.22 1.34 -17.82
CA ILE A 228 1.92 2.77 -17.64
C ILE A 228 0.53 3.10 -18.18
N ASN A 229 0.13 2.57 -19.33
CA ASN A 229 -1.21 2.80 -19.88
C ASN A 229 -2.31 2.22 -18.96
N HIS A 230 -2.10 1.02 -18.41
CA HIS A 230 -3.05 0.46 -17.44
C HIS A 230 -3.10 1.28 -16.15
N LEU A 231 -1.95 1.74 -15.62
CA LEU A 231 -1.88 2.62 -14.45
C LEU A 231 -2.64 3.93 -14.71
N ILE A 232 -2.39 4.61 -15.83
CA ILE A 232 -3.07 5.86 -16.19
C ILE A 232 -4.58 5.66 -16.26
N ASN A 233 -5.06 4.58 -16.87
CA ASN A 233 -6.50 4.30 -16.97
C ASN A 233 -7.14 4.04 -15.60
N ALA A 234 -6.50 3.24 -14.75
CA ALA A 234 -7.00 2.95 -13.40
C ALA A 234 -6.98 4.19 -12.51
N GLU A 235 -5.87 4.96 -12.54
CA GLU A 235 -5.73 6.22 -11.83
C GLU A 235 -6.73 7.27 -12.32
N ARG A 236 -7.00 7.33 -13.63
CA ARG A 236 -8.03 8.23 -14.19
C ARG A 236 -9.41 7.88 -13.64
N HIS A 237 -9.77 6.60 -13.63
CA HIS A 237 -11.04 6.16 -13.05
C HIS A 237 -11.16 6.54 -11.55
N PHE A 238 -10.09 6.32 -10.79
CA PHE A 238 -10.05 6.74 -9.39
C PHE A 238 -10.17 8.27 -9.25
N TRP A 239 -9.47 9.05 -10.07
CA TRP A 239 -9.52 10.51 -10.00
C TRP A 239 -10.91 11.05 -10.40
N GLU A 240 -11.63 10.39 -11.31
CA GLU A 240 -13.03 10.73 -11.62
C GLU A 240 -13.94 10.54 -10.40
N CYS A 241 -13.70 9.51 -9.59
CA CYS A 241 -14.40 9.29 -8.33
C CYS A 241 -14.14 10.44 -7.34
N VAL A 242 -12.91 10.98 -7.30
CA VAL A 242 -12.57 12.15 -6.48
C VAL A 242 -13.26 13.41 -7.01
N GLU A 243 -13.18 13.68 -8.32
CA GLU A 243 -13.75 14.88 -8.95
C GLU A 243 -15.29 14.91 -8.88
N GLN A 244 -15.95 13.76 -8.98
CA GLN A 244 -17.41 13.61 -8.91
C GLN A 244 -17.93 13.39 -7.48
N ASP A 245 -17.04 13.39 -6.49
CA ASP A 245 -17.36 13.08 -5.10
C ASP A 245 -18.15 11.76 -4.91
N ARG A 246 -17.85 10.77 -5.75
CA ARG A 246 -18.49 9.45 -5.74
C ARG A 246 -17.49 8.42 -5.19
N PRO A 247 -17.81 7.65 -4.14
CA PRO A 247 -16.88 6.68 -3.59
C PRO A 247 -16.52 5.60 -4.64
N PRO A 248 -15.26 5.14 -4.67
CA PRO A 248 -14.85 4.00 -5.49
C PRO A 248 -15.42 2.69 -4.93
N SER A 249 -15.25 1.59 -5.65
CA SER A 249 -15.57 0.25 -5.15
C SER A 249 -14.78 -0.08 -3.88
N VAL A 250 -15.41 -0.83 -2.97
CA VAL A 250 -14.77 -1.33 -1.75
C VAL A 250 -14.11 -2.68 -1.98
N ASP A 251 -13.03 -2.95 -1.26
CA ASP A 251 -12.36 -4.25 -1.21
C ASP A 251 -12.56 -4.90 0.17
N ALA A 252 -12.01 -6.11 0.35
CA ALA A 252 -12.11 -6.87 1.60
C ALA A 252 -11.05 -6.48 2.65
N SER A 253 -10.29 -5.40 2.43
CA SER A 253 -9.20 -5.03 3.33
C SER A 253 -9.70 -4.43 4.65
N GLU A 254 -8.90 -4.55 5.70
CA GLU A 254 -9.15 -3.85 6.97
C GLU A 254 -9.20 -2.31 6.79
N SER A 255 -8.45 -1.79 5.82
CA SER A 255 -8.48 -0.37 5.44
C SER A 255 -9.87 0.03 4.95
N ALA A 256 -10.48 -0.74 4.04
CA ALA A 256 -11.85 -0.47 3.57
C ALA A 256 -12.88 -0.56 4.71
N ALA A 257 -12.73 -1.52 5.63
CA ALA A 257 -13.61 -1.64 6.79
C ALA A 257 -13.53 -0.39 7.71
N LYS A 258 -12.32 0.11 8.01
CA LYS A 258 -12.12 1.34 8.79
C LYS A 258 -12.67 2.57 8.06
N ALA A 259 -12.44 2.67 6.75
CA ALA A 259 -12.95 3.75 5.93
C ALA A 259 -14.49 3.79 5.92
N LEU A 260 -15.17 2.64 5.81
CA LEU A 260 -16.63 2.55 5.88
C LEU A 260 -17.18 3.00 7.24
N GLN A 261 -16.52 2.65 8.35
CA GLN A 261 -16.92 3.10 9.69
C GLN A 261 -16.82 4.62 9.84
N LEU A 262 -15.80 5.24 9.27
CA LEU A 262 -15.63 6.69 9.29
C LEU A 262 -16.57 7.41 8.32
N LEU A 263 -16.87 6.80 7.17
CA LEU A 263 -17.76 7.37 6.17
C LEU A 263 -19.23 7.36 6.63
N TYR A 264 -19.63 6.32 7.37
CA TYR A 264 -20.98 6.17 7.89
C TYR A 264 -20.96 5.86 9.41
N PRO A 265 -20.58 6.81 10.26
CA PRO A 265 -20.32 6.56 11.69
C PRO A 265 -21.58 6.24 12.50
N GLU A 266 -22.71 6.78 12.09
CA GLU A 266 -24.00 6.63 12.77
C GLU A 266 -25.02 5.94 11.87
N HIS A 267 -26.09 5.45 12.49
CA HIS A 267 -27.30 5.01 11.79
C HIS A 267 -28.44 5.93 12.20
N VAL A 268 -29.43 6.10 11.32
CA VAL A 268 -30.69 6.74 11.70
C VAL A 268 -31.58 5.68 12.36
N PRO A 269 -32.00 5.87 13.63
CA PRO A 269 -32.84 4.89 14.32
C PRO A 269 -34.12 4.59 13.53
N LEU A 270 -34.48 3.30 13.45
CA LEU A 270 -35.68 2.80 12.78
C LEU A 270 -35.75 3.06 11.26
N GLN A 271 -34.74 3.67 10.63
CA GLN A 271 -34.71 3.79 9.18
C GLN A 271 -34.40 2.42 8.56
N THR A 272 -35.20 2.05 7.57
CA THR A 272 -34.97 0.85 6.74
C THR A 272 -34.76 1.30 5.30
N GLU A 273 -33.63 0.90 4.73
CA GLU A 273 -33.38 1.01 3.29
C GLU A 273 -33.92 -0.26 2.63
N ASP A 274 -34.90 -0.13 1.74
CA ASP A 274 -35.47 -1.26 1.02
C ASP A 274 -34.71 -1.51 -0.29
N LEU A 275 -33.90 -2.56 -0.30
CA LEU A 275 -33.11 -2.98 -1.46
C LEU A 275 -33.75 -4.14 -2.25
N THR A 276 -35.00 -4.52 -1.95
CA THR A 276 -35.68 -5.67 -2.59
C THR A 276 -35.76 -5.53 -4.11
N GLU A 277 -35.97 -4.33 -4.62
CA GLU A 277 -36.03 -4.03 -6.07
C GLU A 277 -34.64 -3.78 -6.71
N ASN A 278 -33.53 -3.94 -5.98
CA ASN A 278 -32.18 -3.79 -6.51
C ASN A 278 -31.57 -5.17 -6.84
N PRO A 279 -31.50 -5.60 -8.12
CA PRO A 279 -31.05 -6.95 -8.46
C PRO A 279 -29.59 -7.21 -8.08
N SER A 280 -28.73 -6.19 -8.17
CA SER A 280 -27.32 -6.28 -7.81
C SER A 280 -27.15 -6.46 -6.30
N ALA A 281 -27.87 -5.70 -5.48
CA ALA A 281 -27.85 -5.83 -4.02
C ALA A 281 -28.33 -7.22 -3.58
N ASN A 282 -29.43 -7.71 -4.16
CA ASN A 282 -29.94 -9.05 -3.88
C ASN A 282 -28.97 -10.17 -4.31
N GLN A 283 -28.26 -9.99 -5.42
CA GLN A 283 -27.20 -10.93 -5.82
C GLN A 283 -26.05 -10.95 -4.81
N MET A 284 -25.57 -9.77 -4.39
CA MET A 284 -24.51 -9.65 -3.38
C MET A 284 -24.94 -10.27 -2.04
N PHE A 285 -26.18 -10.04 -1.60
CA PHE A 285 -26.70 -10.61 -0.35
C PHE A 285 -26.80 -12.14 -0.41
N ARG A 286 -27.25 -12.72 -1.54
CA ARG A 286 -27.25 -14.19 -1.72
C ARG A 286 -25.84 -14.79 -1.65
N GLN A 287 -24.86 -14.15 -2.29
CA GLN A 287 -23.46 -14.59 -2.24
C GLN A 287 -22.91 -14.50 -0.81
N LEU A 288 -23.26 -13.44 -0.08
CA LEU A 288 -22.87 -13.26 1.31
C LEU A 288 -23.43 -14.37 2.22
N LEU A 289 -24.72 -14.73 2.05
CA LEU A 289 -25.34 -15.83 2.79
C LEU A 289 -24.65 -17.18 2.51
N GLN A 290 -24.35 -17.47 1.24
CA GLN A 290 -23.62 -18.69 0.85
C GLN A 290 -22.22 -18.74 1.46
N ALA A 291 -21.48 -17.62 1.41
CA ALA A 291 -20.16 -17.53 2.01
C ALA A 291 -20.21 -17.74 3.53
N LYS A 292 -21.21 -17.17 4.22
CA LYS A 292 -21.42 -17.36 5.65
C LYS A 292 -21.67 -18.84 5.99
N GLN A 293 -22.52 -19.53 5.22
CA GLN A 293 -22.76 -20.97 5.39
C GLN A 293 -21.49 -21.80 5.21
N GLN A 294 -20.66 -21.48 4.20
CA GLN A 294 -19.38 -22.17 3.98
C GLN A 294 -18.41 -21.95 5.14
N ILE A 295 -18.31 -20.72 5.66
CA ILE A 295 -17.49 -20.42 6.84
C ILE A 295 -17.94 -21.26 8.03
N ASP A 296 -19.25 -21.33 8.28
CA ASP A 296 -19.78 -22.07 9.42
C ASP A 296 -19.55 -23.59 9.28
N ALA A 297 -19.74 -24.14 8.08
CA ALA A 297 -19.45 -25.56 7.80
C ALA A 297 -17.96 -25.89 7.96
N HIS A 298 -17.07 -25.05 7.44
CA HIS A 298 -15.62 -25.23 7.59
C HIS A 298 -15.17 -25.06 9.05
N GLN A 299 -15.75 -24.13 9.79
CA GLN A 299 -15.46 -23.93 11.21
C GLN A 299 -15.89 -25.14 12.04
N GLN A 300 -17.09 -25.69 11.78
CA GLN A 300 -17.57 -26.90 12.43
C GLN A 300 -16.63 -28.09 12.16
N SER A 301 -16.26 -28.31 10.90
CA SER A 301 -15.33 -29.39 10.53
C SER A 301 -13.94 -29.21 11.17
N PHE A 302 -13.42 -27.98 11.19
CA PHE A 302 -12.17 -27.65 11.86
C PHE A 302 -12.22 -27.95 13.36
N ASP A 303 -13.30 -27.53 14.03
CA ASP A 303 -13.48 -27.74 15.47
C ASP A 303 -13.67 -29.23 15.81
N GLU A 304 -14.40 -29.98 14.98
CA GLU A 304 -14.53 -31.44 15.13
C GLU A 304 -13.16 -32.13 15.09
N LEU A 305 -12.36 -31.85 14.06
CA LEU A 305 -11.00 -32.40 13.92
C LEU A 305 -10.09 -31.97 15.08
N LYS A 306 -10.15 -30.70 15.48
CA LYS A 306 -9.41 -30.18 16.64
C LYS A 306 -9.76 -30.95 17.92
N HIS A 307 -11.05 -31.17 18.18
CA HIS A 307 -11.50 -31.92 19.36
C HIS A 307 -11.08 -33.39 19.30
N GLN A 308 -11.17 -34.05 18.14
CA GLN A 308 -10.71 -35.42 17.95
C GLN A 308 -9.19 -35.55 18.25
N LEU A 309 -8.38 -34.59 17.80
CA LEU A 309 -6.95 -34.56 18.14
C LEU A 309 -6.70 -34.32 19.62
N GLN A 310 -7.44 -33.41 20.26
CA GLN A 310 -7.35 -33.18 21.71
C GLN A 310 -7.70 -34.45 22.51
N MET A 311 -8.69 -35.23 22.07
CA MET A 311 -9.02 -36.53 22.66
C MET A 311 -7.87 -37.55 22.55
N LEU A 312 -7.09 -37.52 21.46
CA LEU A 312 -5.89 -38.35 21.31
C LEU A 312 -4.73 -37.86 22.19
N MET A 313 -4.57 -36.53 22.32
CA MET A 313 -3.52 -35.91 23.13
C MET A 313 -3.68 -36.20 24.63
N LYS A 314 -4.91 -36.19 25.14
CA LYS A 314 -5.23 -36.34 26.56
C LYS A 314 -4.41 -35.35 27.40
N GLU A 315 -3.60 -35.84 28.34
CA GLU A 315 -2.73 -35.03 29.20
C GLU A 315 -1.43 -34.55 28.53
N SER A 316 -1.19 -34.95 27.28
CA SER A 316 0.03 -34.57 26.57
C SER A 316 -0.02 -33.12 26.12
N GLU A 317 0.97 -32.34 26.55
CA GLU A 317 1.09 -30.93 26.16
C GLU A 317 1.30 -30.75 24.64
N ARG A 318 1.98 -31.70 23.99
CA ARG A 318 2.38 -31.61 22.58
C ARG A 318 2.15 -32.94 21.88
N ALA A 319 1.64 -32.87 20.65
CA ALA A 319 1.62 -33.99 19.71
C ALA A 319 2.39 -33.62 18.44
N ILE A 320 3.07 -34.61 17.86
CA ILE A 320 3.88 -34.49 16.65
C ILE A 320 3.27 -35.38 15.57
N PHE A 321 3.21 -34.86 14.35
CA PHE A 321 2.66 -35.49 13.15
C PHE A 321 3.69 -35.40 12.01
N LEU A 322 3.42 -36.07 10.89
CA LEU A 322 4.29 -36.02 9.71
C LEU A 322 4.50 -34.60 9.17
N GLU A 323 3.47 -33.76 9.23
CA GLU A 323 3.45 -32.41 8.64
C GLU A 323 3.68 -31.28 9.66
N GLY A 324 3.88 -31.61 10.95
CA GLY A 324 4.09 -30.59 11.97
C GLY A 324 3.78 -31.05 13.40
N SER A 325 3.42 -30.10 14.25
CA SER A 325 3.08 -30.37 15.66
C SER A 325 2.06 -29.36 16.18
N VAL A 326 1.36 -29.75 17.25
CA VAL A 326 0.43 -28.87 17.96
C VAL A 326 0.76 -28.87 19.45
N THR A 327 0.39 -27.80 20.14
CA THR A 327 0.47 -27.72 21.60
C THR A 327 -0.88 -27.38 22.21
N TRP A 328 -1.25 -28.07 23.27
CA TRP A 328 -2.45 -27.81 24.05
C TRP A 328 -2.07 -27.76 25.53
N LYS A 329 -2.00 -26.54 26.07
CA LYS A 329 -1.55 -26.27 27.44
C LYS A 329 -2.68 -25.67 28.25
N ARG A 330 -2.81 -26.09 29.50
CA ARG A 330 -3.60 -25.35 30.48
C ARG A 330 -2.88 -24.03 30.81
N ALA A 331 -3.56 -22.90 30.61
CA ALA A 331 -3.05 -21.60 31.05
C ALA A 331 -2.94 -21.56 32.58
N LYS A 332 -2.03 -20.74 33.11
CA LYS A 332 -1.94 -20.51 34.56
C LYS A 332 -3.24 -19.89 35.06
N ASP A 333 -3.64 -20.27 36.28
CA ASP A 333 -4.75 -19.61 36.95
C ASP A 333 -4.44 -18.12 37.09
N SER A 334 -5.42 -17.27 36.77
CA SER A 334 -5.30 -15.82 36.86
C SER A 334 -6.46 -15.26 37.66
N THR A 335 -6.15 -14.38 38.61
CA THR A 335 -7.16 -13.61 39.34
C THR A 335 -7.42 -12.33 38.57
N THR A 336 -8.66 -12.12 38.16
CA THR A 336 -9.10 -10.89 37.50
C THR A 336 -10.08 -10.14 38.40
N LEU A 337 -10.16 -8.82 38.22
CA LEU A 337 -11.09 -7.98 38.97
C LEU A 337 -12.51 -8.16 38.44
N ASP A 338 -13.44 -8.62 39.27
CA ASP A 338 -14.86 -8.60 38.95
C ASP A 338 -15.37 -7.17 38.98
N SER A 339 -15.23 -6.50 37.83
CA SER A 339 -15.61 -5.10 37.67
C SER A 339 -17.11 -4.89 37.87
N LYS A 340 -17.96 -5.89 37.60
CA LYS A 340 -19.41 -5.77 37.80
C LYS A 340 -19.75 -5.79 39.29
N ALA A 341 -19.18 -6.73 40.05
CA ALA A 341 -19.38 -6.79 41.49
C ALA A 341 -18.79 -5.56 42.19
N LEU A 342 -17.60 -5.12 41.77
CA LEU A 342 -16.95 -3.92 42.31
C LEU A 342 -17.82 -2.68 42.06
N LEU A 343 -18.25 -2.43 40.81
CA LEU A 343 -19.08 -1.26 40.49
C LEU A 343 -20.47 -1.30 41.14
N LYS A 344 -20.98 -2.48 41.49
CA LYS A 344 -22.21 -2.62 42.27
C LYS A 344 -22.02 -2.17 43.73
N GLN A 345 -20.86 -2.44 44.33
CA GLN A 345 -20.53 -2.03 45.69
C GLN A 345 -20.01 -0.59 45.77
N HIS A 346 -19.28 -0.16 44.73
CA HIS A 346 -18.57 1.10 44.62
C HIS A 346 -18.89 1.81 43.28
N PRO A 347 -20.13 2.30 43.08
CA PRO A 347 -20.54 2.97 41.85
C PRO A 347 -19.76 4.27 41.58
N GLU A 348 -19.21 4.90 42.62
CA GLU A 348 -18.38 6.11 42.55
C GLU A 348 -17.12 5.92 41.69
N LEU A 349 -16.60 4.69 41.60
CA LEU A 349 -15.38 4.41 40.83
C LEU A 349 -15.57 4.66 39.33
N LEU A 350 -16.79 4.50 38.82
CA LEU A 350 -17.09 4.82 37.41
C LEU A 350 -16.97 6.32 37.13
N GLN A 351 -17.31 7.16 38.12
CA GLN A 351 -17.20 8.62 38.00
C GLN A 351 -15.76 9.09 38.19
N GLN A 352 -14.99 8.41 39.06
CA GLN A 352 -13.59 8.75 39.32
C GLN A 352 -12.66 8.32 38.18
N PHE A 353 -12.97 7.20 37.52
CA PHE A 353 -12.14 6.62 36.46
C PHE A 353 -12.95 6.29 35.20
N PRO A 354 -13.60 7.28 34.56
CA PRO A 354 -14.39 7.02 33.38
C PRO A 354 -13.49 6.68 32.20
N GLN A 355 -13.75 5.54 31.56
CA GLN A 355 -13.19 5.23 30.25
C GLN A 355 -14.32 5.15 29.23
N THR A 356 -14.46 6.20 28.42
CA THR A 356 -15.43 6.21 27.33
C THR A 356 -14.89 5.41 26.15
N LYS A 357 -15.57 4.32 25.79
CA LYS A 357 -15.35 3.62 24.52
C LYS A 357 -16.43 4.05 23.55
N LEU A 358 -16.03 4.66 22.43
CA LEU A 358 -16.96 4.98 21.36
C LEU A 358 -17.51 3.69 20.77
N GLY A 359 -18.84 3.65 20.58
CA GLY A 359 -19.49 2.55 19.89
C GLY A 359 -19.14 2.55 18.41
N THR A 360 -19.16 1.37 17.79
CA THR A 360 -19.03 1.21 16.35
C THR A 360 -20.27 0.55 15.78
N ARG A 361 -20.62 0.87 14.52
CA ARG A 361 -21.68 0.16 13.81
C ARG A 361 -21.29 -1.29 13.61
N ARG A 362 -22.24 -2.19 13.91
CA ARG A 362 -22.08 -3.63 13.72
C ARG A 362 -22.85 -4.07 12.49
N PHE A 363 -22.24 -4.96 11.73
CA PHE A 363 -22.87 -5.58 10.59
C PHE A 363 -23.34 -6.98 10.98
N ASN A 364 -24.64 -7.13 11.21
CA ASN A 364 -25.27 -8.41 11.54
C ASN A 364 -26.06 -8.89 10.33
N ILE A 365 -26.04 -10.20 10.10
CA ILE A 365 -26.73 -10.85 8.99
C ILE A 365 -27.90 -11.64 9.57
N TYR A 366 -29.08 -11.47 8.98
CA TYR A 366 -30.29 -12.21 9.32
C TYR A 366 -30.85 -12.80 8.03
N ALA A 367 -30.94 -14.13 7.93
CA ALA A 367 -31.60 -14.76 6.80
C ALA A 367 -33.12 -14.84 7.06
N HIS A 368 -33.92 -14.96 6.00
CA HIS A 368 -35.33 -15.29 6.18
C HIS A 368 -35.46 -16.66 6.87
N GLY A 369 -35.93 -16.66 8.12
CA GLY A 369 -36.16 -17.86 8.92
C GLY A 369 -35.28 -18.02 10.17
N ASP A 370 -34.39 -17.06 10.47
CA ASP A 370 -33.61 -17.01 11.72
C ASP A 370 -34.34 -16.30 12.87
#